data_AF-A0A4Q8QGU5-F1
#
_entry.id   AF-A0A4Q8QGU5-F1
#
_cell.length_a   1.000
_cell.length_b   1.000
_cell.length_c   1.000
_cell.angle_alpha   90.00
_cell.angle_beta   90.00
_cell.angle_gamma   90.00
#
_symmetry.space_group_name_H-M   'P 1'
#
loop_
_entity.id
_entity.type
_entity.pdbx_description
1 polymer ?
#
loop_
_entity_poly.entity_id
_entity_poly.type
_entity_poly.pdbx_seq_one_letter_code
_entity_poly.pdbx_strand_id
1 'polypeptide(L)'
;MAGSIFIRAKHRGTRRYKRKAWKQHFSYGRSKFYALVHNAAYDFYDRAVRKFGIHHPNQSWLRISARYYGELADSRHNDLNINGGFAWVPLLGWKSEIQVGRLSQGKYEGSDKIYGIVAHEMAHASHYRMDRYFFLNVRFLTLKNRCKMRTISESWAEGVETVVTNDRFQQLSNNYKASPSTTSPSVGNFYNSRFQALQYPSISEYTPIVADLSDSFNQRTINGSSNKNRPDDRVHGYTLNQIQRALKTSRSSHDWKERLKSLYNNSTEHLVDALFNEYMYDRCQ
;
A
#
# COMPACT_ATOMS: atom_id res chain seq x y z
N MET A 1 17.09 18.26 11.50
CA MET A 1 17.16 17.22 12.55
C MET A 1 16.66 15.90 11.97
N ALA A 2 17.58 14.99 11.61
CA ALA A 2 17.24 13.66 11.10
C ALA A 2 16.50 12.88 12.20
N GLY A 3 15.20 12.65 11.98
CA GLY A 3 14.28 12.14 12.97
C GLY A 3 14.76 10.82 13.58
N SER A 4 14.41 10.63 14.84
CA SER A 4 14.61 9.46 15.70
C SER A 4 14.25 8.07 15.12
N ILE A 5 13.87 7.99 13.84
CA ILE A 5 13.66 6.78 13.04
C ILE A 5 14.99 6.06 12.75
N PHE A 6 16.09 6.82 12.58
CA PHE A 6 17.43 6.26 12.34
C PHE A 6 18.15 5.82 13.63
N ILE A 7 17.72 6.34 14.79
CA ILE A 7 18.38 6.11 16.10
C ILE A 7 17.71 4.97 16.88
N ARG A 8 16.45 4.63 16.56
CA ARG A 8 15.66 3.61 17.28
C ARG A 8 15.54 2.27 16.57
N ALA A 9 16.11 2.11 15.38
CA ALA A 9 16.54 0.79 14.93
C ALA A 9 17.40 0.21 16.04
N LYS A 10 16.95 -0.84 16.72
CA LYS A 10 17.60 -1.41 17.93
C LYS A 10 18.99 -2.00 17.65
N HIS A 11 19.55 -1.75 16.47
CA HIS A 11 20.92 -2.05 16.11
C HIS A 11 21.78 -0.83 16.38
N ARG A 12 21.99 -0.54 17.67
CA ARG A 12 23.07 0.35 18.06
C ARG A 12 24.36 -0.33 17.61
N GLY A 13 25.21 0.38 16.88
CA GLY A 13 26.61 -0.03 16.70
C GLY A 13 27.24 -0.36 18.05
N THR A 14 28.47 -0.90 18.05
CA THR A 14 29.04 -1.40 19.30
C THR A 14 29.07 -0.30 20.38
N ARG A 15 28.38 -0.52 21.50
CA ARG A 15 28.48 0.36 22.69
C ARG A 15 29.93 0.40 23.23
N ARG A 16 30.78 -0.55 22.80
CA ARG A 16 32.10 -0.88 23.32
C ARG A 16 33.28 -0.64 22.36
N TYR A 17 33.08 -0.59 21.04
CA TYR A 17 34.18 -0.53 20.06
C TYR A 17 34.02 0.64 19.09
N LYS A 18 34.32 1.86 19.57
CA LYS A 18 34.35 3.08 18.75
C LYS A 18 35.55 3.17 17.78
N ARG A 19 36.46 2.20 17.81
CA ARG A 19 37.76 2.23 17.09
C ARG A 19 37.96 1.12 16.06
N LYS A 20 36.90 0.40 15.66
CA LYS A 20 36.96 -0.63 14.61
C LYS A 20 35.81 -0.45 13.62
N ALA A 21 36.04 -0.81 12.36
CA ALA A 21 35.01 -0.77 11.32
C ALA A 21 33.80 -1.64 11.70
N TRP A 22 32.59 -1.12 11.47
CA TRP A 22 31.34 -1.82 11.76
C TRP A 22 31.02 -2.82 10.64
N LYS A 23 31.39 -4.09 10.84
CA LYS A 23 31.19 -5.19 9.88
C LYS A 23 29.93 -6.02 10.21
N GLN A 24 28.78 -5.38 10.37
CA GLN A 24 27.54 -6.10 10.70
C GLN A 24 26.94 -6.77 9.46
N HIS A 25 26.71 -8.07 9.54
CA HIS A 25 25.99 -8.84 8.53
C HIS A 25 24.56 -9.16 9.01
N PHE A 26 23.58 -8.98 8.13
CA PHE A 26 22.14 -9.07 8.44
C PHE A 26 21.48 -10.29 7.76
N SER A 27 22.05 -11.49 7.93
CA SER A 27 21.61 -12.69 7.19
C SER A 27 20.43 -13.46 7.80
N TYR A 28 20.11 -13.27 9.09
CA TYR A 28 19.02 -13.99 9.74
C TYR A 28 18.40 -13.23 10.92
N GLY A 29 17.32 -13.80 11.47
CA GLY A 29 16.75 -13.36 12.73
C GLY A 29 16.16 -11.95 12.70
N ARG A 30 16.14 -11.31 13.89
CA ARG A 30 15.60 -9.94 14.09
C ARG A 30 16.30 -8.91 13.23
N SER A 31 17.63 -9.01 13.14
CA SER A 31 18.47 -8.05 12.43
C SER A 31 18.15 -8.04 10.93
N LYS A 32 17.98 -9.21 10.29
CA LYS A 32 17.53 -9.30 8.90
C LYS A 32 16.15 -8.67 8.71
N PHE A 33 15.19 -9.01 9.57
CA PHE A 33 13.83 -8.49 9.47
C PHE A 33 13.77 -6.96 9.59
N TYR A 34 14.46 -6.40 10.57
CA TYR A 34 14.53 -4.96 10.74
C TYR A 34 15.22 -4.28 9.54
N ALA A 35 16.30 -4.88 9.01
CA ALA A 35 16.94 -4.38 7.81
C ALA A 35 15.99 -4.37 6.59
N LEU A 36 15.16 -5.41 6.42
CA LEU A 36 14.15 -5.45 5.36
C LEU A 36 13.12 -4.32 5.50
N VAL A 37 12.57 -4.14 6.71
CA VAL A 37 11.60 -3.06 6.97
C VAL A 37 12.22 -1.67 6.73
N HIS A 38 13.47 -1.47 7.16
CA HIS A 38 14.19 -0.22 6.93
C HIS A 38 14.46 0.04 5.44
N ASN A 39 14.95 -0.97 4.72
CA ASN A 39 15.23 -0.84 3.29
C ASN A 39 13.94 -0.57 2.49
N ALA A 40 12.84 -1.23 2.82
CA ALA A 40 11.55 -0.99 2.18
C ALA A 40 11.03 0.43 2.43
N ALA A 41 11.09 0.89 3.68
CA ALA A 41 10.65 2.24 4.03
C ALA A 41 11.52 3.33 3.37
N TYR A 42 12.85 3.12 3.34
CA TYR A 42 13.77 4.03 2.68
C TYR A 42 13.56 4.07 1.16
N ASP A 43 13.46 2.90 0.52
CA ASP A 43 13.24 2.81 -0.92
C ASP A 43 11.89 3.42 -1.33
N PHE A 44 10.83 3.18 -0.56
CA PHE A 44 9.55 3.85 -0.77
C PHE A 44 9.71 5.38 -0.70
N TYR A 45 10.32 5.86 0.38
CA TYR A 45 10.44 7.29 0.65
C TYR A 45 11.26 8.02 -0.42
N ASP A 46 12.39 7.46 -0.82
CA ASP A 46 13.37 8.11 -1.68
C ASP A 46 13.12 7.82 -3.17
N ARG A 47 12.98 6.53 -3.51
CA ARG A 47 12.86 6.08 -4.90
C ARG A 47 11.42 6.07 -5.37
N ALA A 48 10.53 5.36 -4.67
CA ALA A 48 9.17 5.14 -5.17
C ALA A 48 8.38 6.45 -5.27
N VAL A 49 8.42 7.29 -4.23
CA VAL A 49 7.78 8.60 -4.24
C VAL A 49 8.25 9.45 -5.43
N ARG A 50 9.56 9.55 -5.66
CA ARG A 50 10.11 10.33 -6.77
C ARG A 50 9.74 9.73 -8.13
N LYS A 51 9.85 8.41 -8.28
CA LYS A 51 9.60 7.70 -9.55
C LYS A 51 8.15 7.76 -9.98
N PHE A 52 7.22 7.57 -9.04
CA PHE A 52 5.79 7.45 -9.31
C PHE A 52 5.02 8.76 -9.05
N GLY A 53 5.70 9.81 -8.58
CA GLY A 53 5.06 11.09 -8.25
C GLY A 53 4.06 11.01 -7.10
N ILE A 54 4.23 10.05 -6.19
CA ILE A 54 3.37 9.86 -5.01
C ILE A 54 3.72 10.96 -3.99
N HIS A 55 2.81 11.30 -3.09
CA HIS A 55 3.11 12.25 -2.03
C HIS A 55 4.12 11.63 -1.05
N HIS A 56 5.02 12.42 -0.48
CA HIS A 56 5.91 11.87 0.56
C HIS A 56 5.09 11.58 1.84
N PRO A 57 5.34 10.49 2.57
CA PRO A 57 4.90 10.38 3.96
C PRO A 57 5.70 11.38 4.83
N ASN A 58 5.29 11.67 6.06
CA ASN A 58 5.96 12.70 6.85
C ASN A 58 7.20 12.17 7.59
N GLN A 59 8.41 12.55 7.15
CA GLN A 59 9.66 12.07 7.76
C GLN A 59 9.80 12.36 9.24
N SER A 60 9.33 13.52 9.71
CA SER A 60 9.60 13.92 11.09
C SER A 60 8.77 13.11 12.09
N TRP A 61 7.70 12.45 11.64
CA TRP A 61 6.70 11.81 12.52
C TRP A 61 6.48 10.33 12.22
N LEU A 62 6.93 9.86 11.06
CA LEU A 62 6.80 8.47 10.65
C LEU A 62 7.43 7.55 11.71
N ARG A 63 6.60 6.74 12.36
CA ARG A 63 7.04 5.79 13.39
C ARG A 63 6.72 4.37 12.97
N ILE A 64 7.73 3.67 12.44
CA ILE A 64 7.60 2.26 12.06
C ILE A 64 8.02 1.36 13.23
N SER A 65 7.16 0.42 13.60
CA SER A 65 7.41 -0.63 14.58
C SER A 65 7.43 -1.99 13.89
N ALA A 66 8.61 -2.57 13.75
CA ALA A 66 8.78 -3.92 13.25
C ALA A 66 8.56 -4.96 14.37
N ARG A 67 7.43 -5.69 14.30
CA ARG A 67 7.02 -6.72 15.27
C ARG A 67 7.57 -8.08 14.85
N TYR A 68 8.71 -8.47 15.44
CA TYR A 68 9.42 -9.68 15.01
C TYR A 68 8.64 -10.99 15.15
N TYR A 69 7.80 -11.11 16.19
CA TYR A 69 6.90 -12.25 16.37
C TYR A 69 5.45 -11.90 16.00
N GLY A 70 5.23 -10.79 15.29
CA GLY A 70 3.90 -10.39 14.84
C GLY A 70 3.51 -11.09 13.56
N GLU A 71 2.22 -11.41 13.45
CA GLU A 71 1.63 -11.86 12.19
C GLU A 71 1.50 -10.68 11.21
N LEU A 72 1.62 -10.94 9.92
CA LEU A 72 1.46 -9.95 8.87
C LEU A 72 0.03 -9.42 8.81
N ALA A 73 -0.96 -10.26 9.13
CA ALA A 73 -2.37 -9.87 9.24
C ALA A 73 -2.62 -8.85 10.37
N ASP A 74 -1.71 -8.75 11.35
CA ASP A 74 -1.77 -7.75 12.42
C ASP A 74 -1.01 -6.46 12.06
N SER A 75 -0.44 -6.40 10.85
CA SER A 75 0.17 -5.17 10.34
C SER A 75 -0.93 -4.12 10.18
N ARG A 76 -0.60 -2.90 10.57
CA ARG A 76 -1.56 -1.80 10.59
C ARG A 76 -0.84 -0.49 10.56
N HIS A 77 -1.48 0.49 9.95
CA HIS A 77 -1.21 1.88 10.19
C HIS A 77 -2.18 2.44 11.24
N ASN A 78 -1.82 3.55 11.85
CA ASN A 78 -2.73 4.32 12.67
C ASN A 78 -3.10 5.60 11.92
N ASP A 79 -4.29 5.60 11.33
CA ASP A 79 -4.86 6.73 10.55
C ASP A 79 -4.91 8.06 11.31
N LEU A 80 -4.94 7.97 12.65
CA LEU A 80 -5.01 9.12 13.55
C LEU A 80 -3.63 9.34 14.19
N ASN A 81 -2.74 10.01 13.45
CA ASN A 81 -1.48 10.49 14.00
C ASN A 81 -1.63 11.92 14.58
N ILE A 82 -1.85 12.00 15.90
CA ILE A 82 -2.15 13.24 16.63
C ILE A 82 -0.92 14.15 16.85
N ASN A 83 0.29 13.72 16.47
CA ASN A 83 1.49 14.57 16.56
C ASN A 83 1.52 15.74 15.55
N GLY A 84 0.44 15.96 14.79
CA GLY A 84 0.32 17.01 13.78
C GLY A 84 -0.67 18.15 14.08
N GLY A 85 -1.30 18.22 15.26
CA GLY A 85 -2.06 19.42 15.69
C GLY A 85 -3.47 19.24 16.28
N PHE A 86 -3.67 18.35 17.27
CA PHE A 86 -4.85 18.40 18.17
C PHE A 86 -4.42 18.15 19.62
N ALA A 87 -4.57 19.16 20.48
CA ALA A 87 -3.93 19.23 21.80
C ALA A 87 -4.69 18.56 22.97
N TRP A 88 -5.78 17.80 22.74
CA TRP A 88 -6.65 17.33 23.83
C TRP A 88 -6.74 15.80 24.05
N VAL A 89 -5.90 14.98 23.40
CA VAL A 89 -5.83 13.54 23.72
C VAL A 89 -4.36 13.08 23.93
N PRO A 90 -3.79 13.30 25.13
CA PRO A 90 -2.39 12.94 25.47
C PRO A 90 -2.08 11.44 25.44
N LEU A 91 -3.10 10.58 25.39
CA LEU A 91 -3.00 9.12 25.53
C LEU A 91 -2.50 8.37 24.26
N LEU A 92 -2.36 9.05 23.11
CA LEU A 92 -2.09 8.38 21.82
C LEU A 92 -0.69 8.64 21.23
N GLY A 93 0.14 9.51 21.83
CA GLY A 93 1.49 9.86 21.32
C GLY A 93 2.55 8.74 21.37
N TRP A 94 2.20 7.56 21.90
CA TRP A 94 3.14 6.48 22.23
C TRP A 94 3.00 5.25 21.31
N LYS A 95 2.00 5.21 20.42
CA LYS A 95 1.81 4.11 19.47
C LYS A 95 2.58 4.39 18.17
N SER A 96 3.15 3.35 17.56
CA SER A 96 3.76 3.44 16.24
C SER A 96 2.69 3.63 15.17
N GLU A 97 2.96 4.53 14.22
CA GLU A 97 2.08 4.85 13.10
C GLU A 97 2.01 3.70 12.09
N ILE A 98 3.08 2.91 11.96
CA ILE A 98 3.11 1.72 11.11
C ILE A 98 3.59 0.54 11.95
N GLN A 99 2.90 -0.59 11.88
CA GLN A 99 3.28 -1.84 12.53
C GLN A 99 3.40 -2.91 11.45
N VAL A 100 4.54 -3.61 11.40
CA VAL A 100 4.78 -4.64 10.38
C VAL A 100 5.13 -5.94 11.08
N GLY A 101 4.38 -6.99 10.79
CA GLY A 101 4.66 -8.36 11.21
C GLY A 101 5.77 -9.00 10.39
N ARG A 102 6.15 -10.22 10.78
CA ARG A 102 7.14 -11.05 10.06
C ARG A 102 6.55 -12.39 9.61
N LEU A 103 5.48 -12.83 10.27
CA LEU A 103 4.98 -14.20 10.17
C LEU A 103 3.64 -14.25 9.44
N SER A 104 3.36 -15.36 8.77
CA SER A 104 2.00 -15.71 8.35
C SER A 104 1.74 -17.14 8.79
N GLN A 105 0.75 -17.32 9.67
CA GLN A 105 0.45 -18.61 10.30
C GLN A 105 1.71 -19.21 10.96
N GLY A 106 2.48 -18.37 11.67
CA GLY A 106 3.73 -18.74 12.34
C GLY A 106 4.95 -18.97 11.43
N LYS A 107 4.82 -18.87 10.09
CA LYS A 107 5.92 -19.10 9.14
C LYS A 107 6.56 -17.78 8.70
N TYR A 108 7.89 -17.80 8.50
CA TYR A 108 8.61 -16.62 8.01
C TYR A 108 8.26 -16.30 6.57
N GLU A 109 7.98 -15.04 6.30
CA GLU A 109 7.51 -14.58 5.01
C GLU A 109 8.61 -14.03 4.10
N GLY A 110 8.31 -14.03 2.80
CA GLY A 110 9.20 -13.55 1.75
C GLY A 110 9.60 -12.08 1.92
N SER A 111 10.80 -11.72 1.45
CA SER A 111 11.30 -10.35 1.55
C SER A 111 10.44 -9.36 0.78
N ASP A 112 9.85 -9.80 -0.33
CA ASP A 112 8.93 -9.01 -1.15
C ASP A 112 7.59 -8.78 -0.45
N LYS A 113 7.07 -9.75 0.30
CA LYS A 113 5.87 -9.57 1.12
C LYS A 113 6.08 -8.59 2.27
N ILE A 114 7.23 -8.67 2.94
CA ILE A 114 7.60 -7.66 3.95
C ILE A 114 7.73 -6.27 3.30
N TYR A 115 8.32 -6.20 2.11
CA TYR A 115 8.45 -4.95 1.37
C TYR A 115 7.08 -4.38 0.97
N GLY A 116 6.20 -5.20 0.41
CA GLY A 116 4.86 -4.80 -0.01
C GLY A 116 4.05 -4.23 1.14
N ILE A 117 4.00 -4.93 2.27
CA ILE A 117 3.29 -4.44 3.46
C ILE A 117 3.88 -3.12 3.95
N VAL A 118 5.20 -2.95 3.97
CA VAL A 118 5.79 -1.65 4.31
C VAL A 118 5.35 -0.58 3.30
N ALA A 119 5.31 -0.88 2.01
CA ALA A 119 4.83 0.04 0.98
C ALA A 119 3.33 0.38 1.13
N HIS A 120 2.48 -0.59 1.49
CA HIS A 120 1.05 -0.41 1.79
C HIS A 120 0.85 0.61 2.91
N GLU A 121 1.51 0.38 4.05
CA GLU A 121 1.39 1.25 5.21
C GLU A 121 2.02 2.64 4.96
N MET A 122 3.06 2.71 4.12
CA MET A 122 3.64 3.97 3.67
C MET A 122 2.73 4.73 2.70
N ALA A 123 1.95 4.03 1.89
CA ALA A 123 0.94 4.62 1.01
C ALA A 123 -0.19 5.27 1.81
N HIS A 124 -0.63 4.62 2.89
CA HIS A 124 -1.56 5.22 3.87
C HIS A 124 -0.97 6.46 4.53
N ALA A 125 0.26 6.40 5.04
CA ALA A 125 0.94 7.56 5.65
C ALA A 125 1.14 8.72 4.64
N SER A 126 1.39 8.39 3.38
CA SER A 126 1.47 9.34 2.27
C SER A 126 0.11 10.00 2.00
N HIS A 127 -0.96 9.21 1.92
CA HIS A 127 -2.33 9.69 1.74
C HIS A 127 -2.76 10.61 2.89
N TYR A 128 -2.48 10.23 4.14
CA TYR A 128 -2.76 11.07 5.31
C TYR A 128 -2.05 12.42 5.23
N ARG A 129 -0.76 12.45 4.85
CA ARG A 129 -0.03 13.72 4.70
C ARG A 129 -0.58 14.56 3.55
N MET A 130 -1.02 13.93 2.46
CA MET A 130 -1.62 14.60 1.32
C MET A 130 -2.98 15.24 1.67
N ASP A 131 -3.80 14.53 2.45
CA ASP A 131 -5.16 14.96 2.78
C ASP A 131 -5.62 14.42 4.15
N ARG A 132 -5.24 15.14 5.21
CA ARG A 132 -5.61 14.78 6.59
C ARG A 132 -7.14 14.77 6.81
N TYR A 133 -7.86 15.60 6.08
CA TYR A 133 -9.31 15.72 6.21
C TYR A 133 -10.04 14.49 5.69
N PHE A 134 -9.43 13.71 4.80
CA PHE A 134 -9.96 12.40 4.41
C PHE A 134 -10.18 11.52 5.65
N PHE A 135 -9.20 11.48 6.56
CA PHE A 135 -9.18 10.60 7.75
C PHE A 135 -9.85 11.21 8.98
N LEU A 136 -10.00 12.54 9.04
CA LEU A 136 -10.66 13.26 10.15
C LEU A 136 -12.14 13.53 9.90
N ASN A 137 -12.70 13.06 8.78
CA ASN A 137 -14.06 13.40 8.39
C ASN A 137 -15.11 12.78 9.35
N VAL A 138 -15.92 13.61 10.01
CA VAL A 138 -17.03 13.17 10.88
C VAL A 138 -18.07 12.29 10.17
N ARG A 139 -18.08 12.21 8.83
CA ARG A 139 -18.86 11.21 8.10
C ARG A 139 -18.45 9.76 8.41
N PHE A 140 -17.30 9.51 9.02
CA PHE A 140 -16.87 8.21 9.56
C PHE A 140 -17.71 7.69 10.75
N LEU A 141 -18.65 8.50 11.26
CA LEU A 141 -19.47 8.14 12.42
C LEU A 141 -20.53 7.07 12.11
N THR A 142 -20.95 6.91 10.85
CA THR A 142 -21.86 5.82 10.46
C THR A 142 -21.08 4.63 9.90
N LEU A 143 -21.50 3.39 10.26
CA LEU A 143 -20.86 2.15 9.82
C LEU A 143 -20.72 2.05 8.29
N LYS A 144 -21.76 2.46 7.56
CA LYS A 144 -21.80 2.43 6.08
C LYS A 144 -20.75 3.36 5.46
N ASN A 145 -20.60 4.58 5.98
CA ASN A 145 -19.61 5.53 5.46
C ASN A 145 -18.18 5.11 5.82
N ARG A 146 -17.99 4.49 7.00
CA ARG A 146 -16.69 3.92 7.38
C ARG A 146 -16.24 2.83 6.40
N CYS A 147 -17.14 1.92 6.02
CA CYS A 147 -16.84 0.89 5.03
C CYS A 147 -16.39 1.50 3.69
N LYS A 148 -17.17 2.44 3.14
CA LYS A 148 -16.84 3.09 1.86
C LYS A 148 -15.50 3.82 1.87
N MET A 149 -15.23 4.58 2.93
CA MET A 149 -13.97 5.31 3.05
C MET A 149 -12.78 4.35 3.22
N ARG A 150 -12.99 3.24 3.95
CA ARG A 150 -11.98 2.18 4.10
C ARG A 150 -11.70 1.50 2.76
N THR A 151 -12.71 1.20 1.95
CA THR A 151 -12.48 0.66 0.60
C THR A 151 -11.62 1.61 -0.23
N ILE A 152 -11.90 2.92 -0.21
CA ILE A 152 -11.08 3.89 -0.94
C ILE A 152 -9.63 3.91 -0.43
N SER A 153 -9.42 3.97 0.89
CA SER A 153 -8.06 4.05 1.46
C SER A 153 -7.27 2.76 1.24
N GLU A 154 -7.88 1.60 1.50
CA GLU A 154 -7.22 0.31 1.35
C GLU A 154 -6.94 -0.01 -0.11
N SER A 155 -7.88 0.24 -1.03
CA SER A 155 -7.63 0.05 -2.47
C SER A 155 -6.53 0.96 -3.01
N TRP A 156 -6.40 2.18 -2.48
CA TRP A 156 -5.26 3.05 -2.81
C TRP A 156 -3.93 2.44 -2.36
N ALA A 157 -3.85 2.02 -1.10
CA ALA A 157 -2.63 1.43 -0.56
C ALA A 157 -2.28 0.09 -1.25
N GLU A 158 -3.29 -0.72 -1.57
CA GLU A 158 -3.16 -2.01 -2.26
C GLU A 158 -2.54 -1.82 -3.65
N GLY A 159 -3.02 -0.84 -4.43
CA GLY A 159 -2.47 -0.56 -5.74
C GLY A 159 -1.06 0.03 -5.69
N VAL A 160 -0.79 0.92 -4.72
CA VAL A 160 0.57 1.43 -4.52
C VAL A 160 1.52 0.30 -4.12
N GLU A 161 1.16 -0.59 -3.18
CA GLU A 161 2.01 -1.73 -2.82
C GLU A 161 2.26 -2.63 -4.03
N THR A 162 1.23 -2.87 -4.84
CA THR A 162 1.31 -3.71 -6.03
C THR A 162 2.31 -3.14 -7.03
N VAL A 163 2.13 -1.89 -7.44
CA VAL A 163 2.98 -1.25 -8.45
C VAL A 163 4.42 -1.07 -7.94
N VAL A 164 4.59 -0.57 -6.71
CA VAL A 164 5.91 -0.25 -6.16
C VAL A 164 6.73 -1.51 -5.85
N THR A 165 6.10 -2.59 -5.39
CA THR A 165 6.78 -3.86 -5.10
C THR A 165 7.21 -4.55 -6.37
N ASN A 166 6.32 -4.66 -7.35
CA ASN A 166 6.65 -5.26 -8.65
C ASN A 166 7.79 -4.51 -9.34
N ASP A 167 7.72 -3.19 -9.39
CA ASP A 167 8.77 -2.36 -9.98
C ASP A 167 10.13 -2.57 -9.28
N ARG A 168 10.14 -2.66 -7.95
CA ARG A 168 11.37 -2.88 -7.18
C ARG A 168 12.00 -4.24 -7.49
N PHE A 169 11.19 -5.30 -7.42
CA PHE A 169 11.72 -6.66 -7.52
C PHE A 169 12.03 -7.08 -8.95
N GLN A 170 11.29 -6.55 -9.94
CA GLN A 170 11.63 -6.72 -11.36
C GLN A 170 12.96 -6.03 -11.70
N GLN A 171 13.25 -4.85 -11.13
CA GLN A 171 14.57 -4.20 -11.29
C GLN A 171 15.72 -5.02 -10.68
N LEU A 172 15.46 -5.75 -9.59
CA LEU A 172 16.47 -6.61 -8.94
C LEU A 172 16.67 -7.92 -9.70
N SER A 173 15.63 -8.45 -10.34
CA SER A 173 15.68 -9.66 -11.14
C SER A 173 14.56 -9.70 -12.15
N ASN A 174 14.91 -9.78 -13.43
CA ASN A 174 13.93 -9.93 -14.53
C ASN A 174 13.13 -11.24 -14.45
N ASN A 175 13.61 -12.23 -13.68
CA ASN A 175 12.95 -13.52 -13.45
C ASN A 175 12.27 -13.59 -12.08
N TYR A 176 12.01 -12.44 -11.44
CA TYR A 176 11.32 -12.36 -10.16
C TYR A 176 9.96 -13.08 -10.21
N LYS A 177 9.71 -13.90 -9.18
CA LYS A 177 8.42 -14.54 -8.91
C LYS A 177 7.99 -14.13 -7.51
N ALA A 178 6.82 -13.52 -7.40
CA ALA A 178 6.36 -12.96 -6.15
C ALA A 178 5.80 -14.01 -5.19
N SER A 179 6.00 -13.80 -3.88
CA SER A 179 5.50 -14.67 -2.83
C SER A 179 3.98 -14.75 -2.78
N PRO A 180 3.21 -13.67 -3.08
CA PRO A 180 1.75 -13.74 -3.06
C PRO A 180 1.15 -13.58 -4.48
N SER A 181 1.78 -14.21 -5.46
CA SER A 181 1.27 -14.32 -6.84
C SER A 181 0.30 -15.49 -6.99
N THR A 182 -0.57 -15.42 -8.00
CA THR A 182 -1.11 -16.65 -8.57
C THR A 182 -0.02 -17.36 -9.38
N THR A 183 -0.04 -18.69 -9.40
CA THR A 183 0.85 -19.49 -10.25
C THR A 183 0.33 -19.63 -11.67
N SER A 184 -0.83 -19.05 -11.98
CA SER A 184 -1.42 -19.09 -13.33
C SER A 184 -0.58 -18.25 -14.30
N PRO A 185 0.04 -18.86 -15.33
CA PRO A 185 0.87 -18.14 -16.31
C PRO A 185 0.11 -16.99 -17.00
N SER A 186 -1.20 -17.14 -17.10
CA SER A 186 -2.13 -16.21 -17.75
C SER A 186 -2.37 -14.92 -17.00
N VAL A 187 -2.12 -14.90 -15.69
CA VAL A 187 -2.30 -13.74 -14.82
C VAL A 187 -0.94 -13.18 -14.42
N GLY A 188 0.11 -14.02 -14.43
CA GLY A 188 1.49 -13.62 -14.17
C GLY A 188 1.94 -13.86 -12.73
N ASN A 189 3.26 -13.86 -12.54
CA ASN A 189 3.91 -14.14 -11.25
C ASN A 189 4.26 -12.87 -10.47
N PHE A 190 3.52 -11.79 -10.69
CA PHE A 190 3.77 -10.51 -10.04
C PHE A 190 3.08 -10.44 -8.67
N TYR A 191 3.59 -9.59 -7.79
CA TYR A 191 3.06 -9.35 -6.46
C TYR A 191 1.61 -8.90 -6.57
N ASN A 192 0.70 -9.52 -5.80
CA ASN A 192 -0.75 -9.28 -5.86
C ASN A 192 -1.48 -9.72 -7.13
N SER A 193 -0.83 -10.47 -8.04
CA SER A 193 -1.52 -11.04 -9.21
C SER A 193 -2.68 -11.97 -8.84
N ARG A 194 -2.73 -12.50 -7.61
CA ARG A 194 -3.89 -13.29 -7.14
C ARG A 194 -5.21 -12.51 -7.15
N PHE A 195 -5.19 -11.19 -6.95
CA PHE A 195 -6.40 -10.37 -6.96
C PHE A 195 -7.03 -10.32 -8.35
N GLN A 196 -6.20 -10.41 -9.38
CA GLN A 196 -6.61 -10.42 -10.78
C GLN A 196 -7.37 -11.70 -11.19
N ALA A 197 -7.42 -12.72 -10.33
CA ALA A 197 -8.17 -13.95 -10.57
C ALA A 197 -9.46 -14.08 -9.74
N LEU A 198 -9.74 -13.12 -8.84
CA LEU A 198 -10.88 -13.16 -7.92
C LEU A 198 -12.22 -13.03 -8.64
N GLN A 199 -13.24 -13.68 -8.08
CA GLN A 199 -14.63 -13.51 -8.47
C GLN A 199 -15.34 -12.57 -7.49
N TYR A 200 -16.47 -11.97 -7.87
CA TYR A 200 -17.19 -10.97 -7.06
C TYR A 200 -17.38 -11.34 -5.57
N PRO A 201 -17.73 -12.60 -5.20
CA PRO A 201 -17.93 -12.96 -3.79
C PRO A 201 -16.65 -12.90 -2.94
N SER A 202 -15.47 -12.91 -3.57
CA SER A 202 -14.17 -12.94 -2.90
C SER A 202 -13.44 -11.60 -2.89
N ILE A 203 -13.99 -10.58 -3.58
CA ILE A 203 -13.43 -9.22 -3.58
C ILE A 203 -13.92 -8.50 -2.32
N SER A 204 -12.96 -8.17 -1.45
CA SER A 204 -13.19 -7.46 -0.19
C SER A 204 -13.01 -5.95 -0.36
N GLU A 205 -12.83 -5.22 0.74
CA GLU A 205 -12.46 -3.80 0.77
C GLU A 205 -11.07 -3.50 0.15
N TYR A 206 -10.23 -4.52 -0.07
CA TYR A 206 -8.95 -4.41 -0.76
C TYR A 206 -9.15 -4.70 -2.24
N THR A 207 -9.52 -3.68 -3.02
CA THR A 207 -9.84 -3.88 -4.44
C THR A 207 -8.63 -3.60 -5.34
N PRO A 208 -8.48 -4.31 -6.47
CA PRO A 208 -7.38 -4.08 -7.42
C PRO A 208 -7.54 -2.81 -8.27
N ILE A 209 -8.57 -1.99 -8.02
CA ILE A 209 -8.93 -0.83 -8.87
C ILE A 209 -7.76 0.08 -9.25
N VAL A 210 -6.77 0.28 -8.38
CA VAL A 210 -5.62 1.16 -8.66
C VAL A 210 -4.59 0.47 -9.56
N ALA A 211 -4.45 -0.84 -9.46
CA ALA A 211 -3.68 -1.62 -10.43
C ALA A 211 -4.38 -1.57 -11.79
N ASP A 212 -5.69 -1.81 -11.82
CA ASP A 212 -6.54 -1.84 -13.01
C ASP A 212 -6.62 -0.48 -13.74
N LEU A 213 -6.67 0.63 -13.00
CA LEU A 213 -6.54 1.96 -13.61
C LEU A 213 -5.19 2.13 -14.35
N SER A 214 -4.16 1.39 -13.97
CA SER A 214 -2.79 1.53 -14.49
C SER A 214 -2.41 0.47 -15.53
N ASP A 215 -2.71 -0.79 -15.29
CA ASP A 215 -2.33 -1.92 -16.14
C ASP A 215 -3.38 -2.18 -17.23
N SER A 216 -3.15 -3.18 -18.08
CA SER A 216 -4.04 -3.51 -19.20
C SER A 216 -4.65 -4.91 -19.09
N PHE A 217 -4.69 -5.48 -17.89
CA PHE A 217 -5.12 -6.86 -17.66
C PHE A 217 -6.61 -6.94 -17.34
N ASN A 218 -7.40 -7.47 -18.27
CA ASN A 218 -8.84 -7.68 -18.01
C ASN A 218 -9.10 -9.00 -17.27
N GLN A 219 -9.53 -8.93 -16.00
CA GLN A 219 -9.84 -10.11 -15.17
C GLN A 219 -11.01 -10.94 -15.71
N ARG A 220 -11.92 -10.32 -16.47
CA ARG A 220 -13.02 -11.03 -17.13
C ARG A 220 -12.49 -12.07 -18.09
N THR A 221 -11.37 -11.81 -18.75
CA THR A 221 -10.83 -12.67 -19.81
C THR A 221 -9.45 -13.20 -19.45
N ILE A 222 -9.41 -14.45 -18.98
CA ILE A 222 -8.16 -15.15 -18.66
C ILE A 222 -7.98 -16.32 -19.63
N ASN A 223 -6.84 -16.39 -20.32
CA ASN A 223 -6.56 -17.39 -21.36
C ASN A 223 -7.62 -17.45 -22.49
N GLY A 224 -8.19 -16.30 -22.86
CA GLY A 224 -9.26 -16.24 -23.87
C GLY A 224 -10.61 -16.78 -23.39
N SER A 225 -10.72 -17.22 -22.13
CA SER A 225 -11.99 -17.61 -21.52
C SER A 225 -12.59 -16.45 -20.74
N SER A 226 -13.82 -16.07 -21.09
CA SER A 226 -14.56 -15.02 -20.41
C SER A 226 -15.36 -15.60 -19.22
N ASN A 227 -15.18 -15.05 -18.02
CA ASN A 227 -15.96 -15.40 -16.83
C ASN A 227 -16.76 -14.19 -16.34
N LYS A 228 -18.10 -14.27 -16.43
CA LYS A 228 -18.99 -13.18 -16.04
C LYS A 228 -18.99 -12.87 -14.54
N ASN A 229 -18.46 -13.76 -13.71
CA ASN A 229 -18.35 -13.56 -12.26
C ASN A 229 -17.07 -12.82 -11.86
N ARG A 230 -16.30 -12.31 -12.82
CA ARG A 230 -15.11 -11.50 -12.61
C ARG A 230 -15.32 -10.07 -13.14
N PRO A 231 -14.65 -9.07 -12.55
CA PRO A 231 -14.68 -7.69 -13.03
C PRO A 231 -14.36 -7.57 -14.52
N ASP A 232 -15.08 -6.71 -15.25
CA ASP A 232 -14.71 -6.30 -16.61
C ASP A 232 -13.76 -5.10 -16.62
N ASP A 233 -12.48 -5.33 -16.35
CA ASP A 233 -11.49 -4.25 -16.45
C ASP A 233 -11.08 -4.00 -17.90
N ARG A 234 -11.41 -2.79 -18.37
CA ARG A 234 -11.04 -2.31 -19.71
C ARG A 234 -10.37 -0.94 -19.65
N VAL A 235 -10.11 -0.43 -18.45
CA VAL A 235 -9.44 0.85 -18.25
C VAL A 235 -7.94 0.59 -18.18
N HIS A 236 -7.12 1.53 -18.64
CA HIS A 236 -5.67 1.44 -18.49
C HIS A 236 -4.99 2.79 -18.65
N GLY A 237 -3.73 2.88 -18.26
CA GLY A 237 -2.86 4.01 -18.60
C GLY A 237 -2.94 5.22 -17.66
N TYR A 238 -3.64 5.13 -16.53
CA TYR A 238 -3.48 6.12 -15.47
C TYR A 238 -2.23 5.82 -14.63
N THR A 239 -1.40 6.84 -14.43
CA THR A 239 -0.25 6.76 -13.53
C THR A 239 -0.66 6.91 -12.06
N LEU A 240 0.14 6.38 -11.13
CA LEU A 240 -0.11 6.58 -9.68
C LEU A 240 -0.22 8.06 -9.29
N ASN A 241 0.52 8.96 -9.95
CA ASN A 241 0.39 10.40 -9.72
C ASN A 241 -1.00 10.92 -10.09
N GLN A 242 -1.52 10.52 -11.26
CA GLN A 242 -2.85 10.92 -11.73
C GLN A 242 -3.93 10.39 -10.79
N ILE A 243 -3.83 9.10 -10.44
CA ILE A 243 -4.77 8.43 -9.53
C ILE A 243 -4.78 9.12 -8.16
N GLN A 244 -3.62 9.40 -7.60
CA GLN A 244 -3.47 10.11 -6.32
C GLN A 244 -4.05 11.52 -6.37
N ARG A 245 -3.79 12.29 -7.44
CA ARG A 245 -4.26 13.68 -7.56
C ARG A 245 -5.78 13.76 -7.68
N ALA A 246 -6.39 12.78 -8.34
CA ALA A 246 -7.84 12.61 -8.32
C ALA A 246 -8.33 12.22 -6.93
N LEU A 247 -7.66 11.31 -6.24
CA LEU A 247 -8.00 10.89 -4.88
C LEU A 247 -7.93 12.04 -3.86
N LYS A 248 -6.94 12.94 -4.00
CA LYS A 248 -6.82 14.14 -3.17
C LYS A 248 -8.14 14.92 -3.14
N THR A 249 -8.65 15.24 -1.95
CA THR A 249 -9.94 15.91 -1.70
C THR A 249 -11.21 15.12 -2.03
N SER A 250 -11.11 13.89 -2.53
CA SER A 250 -12.27 13.01 -2.74
C SER A 250 -12.84 12.52 -1.41
N ARG A 251 -14.16 12.50 -1.26
CA ARG A 251 -14.85 12.03 -0.02
C ARG A 251 -15.80 10.89 -0.29
N SER A 252 -15.83 10.40 -1.53
CA SER A 252 -16.58 9.24 -1.96
C SER A 252 -15.94 8.64 -3.21
N SER A 253 -16.27 7.39 -3.52
CA SER A 253 -15.82 6.75 -4.76
C SER A 253 -16.35 7.47 -5.99
N HIS A 254 -17.53 8.09 -5.89
CA HIS A 254 -18.08 8.95 -6.94
C HIS A 254 -17.20 10.20 -7.16
N ASP A 255 -16.82 10.91 -6.10
CA ASP A 255 -15.95 12.09 -6.23
C ASP A 255 -14.62 11.72 -6.86
N TRP A 256 -14.04 10.59 -6.44
CA TRP A 256 -12.76 10.12 -6.97
C TRP A 256 -12.84 9.81 -8.47
N LYS A 257 -13.90 9.10 -8.88
CA LYS A 257 -14.21 8.78 -10.26
C LYS A 257 -14.40 10.03 -11.14
N GLU A 258 -15.23 10.97 -10.72
CA GLU A 258 -15.46 12.22 -11.48
C GLU A 258 -14.20 13.09 -11.54
N ARG A 259 -13.35 13.04 -10.51
CA ARG A 259 -12.06 13.73 -10.50
C ARG A 259 -11.04 13.07 -11.41
N LEU A 260 -11.03 11.74 -11.54
CA LEU A 260 -10.19 11.05 -12.52
C LEU A 260 -10.51 11.53 -13.94
N LYS A 261 -11.80 11.54 -14.29
CA LYS A 261 -12.31 11.97 -15.61
C LYS A 261 -12.07 13.47 -15.87
N SER A 262 -12.33 14.33 -14.89
CA SER A 262 -12.19 15.78 -15.10
C SER A 262 -10.75 16.30 -15.10
N LEU A 263 -9.82 15.63 -14.42
CA LEU A 263 -8.44 16.11 -14.32
C LEU A 263 -7.53 15.63 -15.45
N TYR A 264 -7.90 14.56 -16.16
CA TYR A 264 -7.01 13.90 -17.11
C TYR A 264 -7.78 13.38 -18.31
N ASN A 265 -7.26 13.66 -19.51
CA ASN A 265 -7.71 13.00 -20.73
C ASN A 265 -7.00 11.65 -20.86
N ASN A 266 -7.75 10.55 -20.87
CA ASN A 266 -7.26 9.19 -21.07
C ASN A 266 -8.12 8.48 -22.13
N SER A 267 -7.51 7.70 -23.04
CA SER A 267 -8.22 6.99 -24.11
C SER A 267 -9.31 6.03 -23.62
N THR A 268 -9.19 5.54 -22.38
CA THR A 268 -10.15 4.65 -21.72
C THR A 268 -11.03 5.32 -20.67
N GLU A 269 -11.02 6.66 -20.60
CA GLU A 269 -11.82 7.43 -19.63
C GLU A 269 -13.32 7.08 -19.65
N HIS A 270 -13.88 6.86 -20.86
CA HIS A 270 -15.29 6.49 -21.05
C HIS A 270 -15.67 5.14 -20.38
N LEU A 271 -14.68 4.34 -19.96
CA LEU A 271 -14.86 3.04 -19.30
C LEU A 271 -14.68 3.13 -17.78
N VAL A 272 -14.22 4.27 -17.25
CA VAL A 272 -13.98 4.48 -15.80
C VAL A 272 -15.26 4.30 -14.99
N ASP A 273 -16.42 4.69 -15.54
CA ASP A 273 -17.71 4.48 -14.87
C ASP A 273 -18.01 2.99 -14.67
N ALA A 274 -17.73 2.16 -15.67
CA ALA A 274 -17.91 0.72 -15.56
C ALA A 274 -16.96 0.12 -14.52
N LEU A 275 -15.67 0.50 -14.53
CA LEU A 275 -14.68 0.00 -13.59
C LEU A 275 -15.06 0.31 -12.12
N PHE A 276 -15.51 1.53 -11.84
CA PHE A 276 -15.92 1.89 -10.48
C PHE A 276 -17.16 1.10 -10.03
N ASN A 277 -18.06 0.74 -10.95
CA ASN A 277 -19.19 -0.15 -10.63
C ASN A 277 -18.74 -1.56 -10.24
N GLU A 278 -17.68 -2.09 -10.84
CA GLU A 278 -17.15 -3.42 -10.50
C GLU A 278 -16.62 -3.51 -9.05
N TYR A 279 -16.05 -2.41 -8.57
CA TYR A 279 -15.27 -2.41 -7.33
C TYR A 279 -15.84 -1.60 -6.16
N MET A 280 -16.57 -0.51 -6.40
CA MET A 280 -16.75 0.54 -5.38
C MET A 280 -18.16 0.70 -4.80
N TYR A 281 -19.22 0.38 -5.55
CA TYR A 281 -20.58 0.81 -5.16
C TYR A 281 -21.37 -0.24 -4.35
N ASP A 282 -21.11 -1.54 -4.52
CA ASP A 282 -21.87 -2.63 -3.87
C ASP A 282 -21.17 -3.35 -2.72
N ARG A 283 -20.04 -2.83 -2.23
CA ARG A 283 -19.23 -3.52 -1.21
C ARG A 283 -19.64 -3.28 0.25
N CYS A 284 -20.56 -2.34 0.48
CA CYS A 284 -20.89 -1.83 1.82
C CYS A 284 -22.39 -1.82 2.09
N GLN A 285 -23.10 -2.86 1.65
CA GLN A 285 -24.53 -3.06 1.92
C GLN A 285 -24.77 -3.52 3.35
#